data_AF-A0A2R7L7G9-F1
#
_entry.id   AF-A0A2R7L7G9-F1
#
_cell.length_a   1.000
_cell.length_b   1.000
_cell.length_c   1.000
_cell.angle_alpha   90.00
_cell.angle_beta   90.00
_cell.angle_gamma   90.00
#
_symmetry.space_group_name_H-M   'P 1'
#
loop_
_entity.id
_entity.type
_entity.pdbx_description
1 polymer ?
#
loop_
_entity_poly.entity_id
_entity_poly.type
_entity_poly.pdbx_seq_one_letter_code
_entity_poly.pdbx_strand_id
1 'polypeptide(L)' 'MDGSQAPPTYRLSVRAEACAWRWTVLQGETLAMQGEALTVDDALRVGDLAAGLHAALRRIGRRRF' A
#
# COMPACT_ATOMS: atom_id res chain seq x y z
N MET A 1 25.58 -16.42 -2.23
CA MET A 1 24.16 -16.67 -2.52
C MET A 1 23.47 -15.33 -2.53
N ASP A 2 23.24 -14.78 -3.71
CA ASP A 2 22.56 -13.49 -3.84
C ASP A 2 21.11 -13.68 -3.41
N GLY A 3 20.77 -13.11 -2.26
CA GLY A 3 19.41 -13.10 -1.72
C GLY A 3 18.56 -12.20 -2.58
N SER A 4 18.14 -12.69 -3.75
CA SER A 4 17.11 -12.06 -4.57
C SER A 4 15.79 -12.13 -3.81
N GLN A 5 15.64 -11.26 -2.81
CA GLN A 5 14.41 -11.06 -2.09
C GLN A 5 13.37 -10.65 -3.14
N ALA A 6 12.35 -11.48 -3.33
CA ALA A 6 11.26 -11.19 -4.26
C ALA A 6 10.76 -9.75 -4.02
N PRO A 7 10.37 -9.02 -5.09
CA PRO A 7 9.85 -7.67 -4.93
C PRO A 7 8.70 -7.68 -3.92
N PRO A 8 8.62 -6.67 -3.04
CA PRO A 8 7.57 -6.65 -2.01
C PRO A 8 6.20 -6.64 -2.67
N THR A 9 5.40 -7.66 -2.39
CA THR A 9 4.01 -7.74 -2.84
C THR A 9 3.12 -6.97 -1.88
N TYR A 10 2.23 -6.15 -2.44
CA TYR A 10 1.21 -5.43 -1.69
C TYR A 10 -0.18 -5.94 -2.09
N ARG A 11 -1.09 -5.95 -1.12
CA ARG A 11 -2.52 -6.21 -1.33
C ARG A 11 -3.28 -4.95 -0.96
N LEU A 12 -4.01 -4.40 -1.93
CA LEU A 12 -4.97 -3.33 -1.71
C LEU A 12 -6.36 -3.94 -1.50
N SER A 13 -6.99 -3.58 -0.38
CA SER A 13 -8.38 -3.90 -0.07
C SER A 13 -9.17 -2.61 0.00
N VAL A 14 -10.32 -2.57 -0.67
CA VAL A 14 -11.25 -1.43 -0.61
C VAL A 14 -12.61 -1.95 -0.13
N ARG A 15 -13.17 -1.28 0.87
CA ARG A 15 -14.48 -1.63 1.45
C ARG A 15 -15.35 -0.40 1.62
N ALA A 16 -16.63 -0.54 1.34
CA ALA A 16 -17.61 0.52 1.61
C ALA A 16 -17.83 0.63 3.13
N GLU A 17 -17.76 1.85 3.67
CA GLU A 17 -18.08 2.16 5.06
C GLU A 17 -18.95 3.41 5.14
N ALA A 18 -20.21 3.23 5.51
CA ALA A 18 -21.21 4.30 5.61
C ALA A 18 -21.27 5.17 4.34
N CYS A 19 -20.73 6.39 4.40
CA CYS A 19 -20.72 7.38 3.31
C CYS A 19 -19.36 7.49 2.59
N ALA A 20 -18.44 6.57 2.83
CA ALA A 20 -17.09 6.59 2.28
C ALA A 20 -16.61 5.19 1.87
N TRP A 21 -15.46 5.16 1.23
CA TRP A 21 -14.74 3.95 0.84
C TRP A 21 -13.42 3.92 1.60
N ARG A 22 -13.28 2.95 2.50
CA ARG A 22 -12.02 2.73 3.21
C ARG A 22 -11.11 1.84 2.39
N TRP A 23 -9.89 2.32 2.13
CA TRP A 23 -8.84 1.56 1.49
C TRP A 23 -7.75 1.17 2.48
N THR A 24 -7.15 0.01 2.26
CA THR A 24 -6.12 -0.56 3.13
C THR A 24 -5.07 -1.25 2.27
N VAL A 25 -3.81 -0.86 2.47
CA VAL A 25 -2.65 -1.46 1.81
C VAL A 25 -1.92 -2.32 2.83
N LEU A 26 -1.77 -3.60 2.51
CA LEU A 26 -1.03 -4.58 3.30
C LEU A 26 0.24 -4.99 2.56
N GLN A 27 1.35 -5.13 3.28
CA GLN A 27 2.56 -5.81 2.79
C GLN A 27 2.64 -7.19 3.47
N GLY A 28 2.27 -8.25 2.75
CA GLY A 28 1.93 -9.53 3.40
C GLY A 28 0.73 -9.34 4.34
N GLU A 29 0.90 -9.70 5.61
CA GLU A 29 -0.13 -9.53 6.66
C GLU A 29 0.08 -8.26 7.50
N THR A 30 1.10 -7.44 7.19
CA THR A 30 1.37 -6.21 7.93
C THR A 30 0.67 -5.02 7.29
N LEU A 31 -0.02 -4.20 8.10
CA LEU A 31 -0.59 -2.93 7.66
C LEU A 31 0.52 -1.97 7.24
N ALA A 32 0.52 -1.57 5.96
CA ALA A 32 1.44 -0.57 5.45
C ALA A 32 0.82 0.83 5.56
N MET A 33 -0.41 0.99 5.04
CA MET A 33 -1.15 2.27 5.03
C MET A 33 -2.66 2.02 4.92
N GLN A 34 -3.44 3.00 5.33
CA GLN A 34 -4.90 3.02 5.14
C GLN A 34 -5.40 4.46 5.02
N GLY A 35 -6.61 4.61 4.49
CA GLY A 35 -7.30 5.89 4.43
C GLY A 35 -8.72 5.74 3.91
N GLU A 36 -9.36 6.87 3.64
CA GLU A 36 -10.73 6.94 3.16
C GLU A 36 -10.82 7.81 1.92
N ALA A 37 -11.79 7.51 1.06
CA ALA A 37 -12.14 8.32 -0.09
C ALA A 37 -13.67 8.36 -0.26
N LEU A 38 -14.17 9.39 -0.95
CA LEU A 38 -15.61 9.52 -1.21
C LEU A 38 -16.10 8.57 -2.31
N THR A 39 -15.20 8.18 -3.22
CA THR A 39 -15.51 7.28 -4.34
C THR A 39 -14.60 6.04 -4.31
N VAL A 40 -15.08 4.94 -4.90
CA VAL A 40 -14.31 3.70 -5.02
C VAL A 40 -13.10 3.89 -5.95
N ASP A 41 -13.25 4.67 -7.03
CA ASP A 41 -12.16 4.97 -7.96
C ASP A 41 -11.02 5.74 -7.28
N ASP A 42 -11.36 6.73 -6.45
CA ASP A 42 -10.35 7.46 -5.67
C ASP A 42 -9.69 6.54 -4.64
N ALA A 43 -10.46 5.69 -3.96
CA ALA A 43 -9.91 4.72 -3.01
C ALA A 43 -8.90 3.76 -3.68
N LEU A 44 -9.19 3.31 -4.91
CA LEU A 44 -8.28 2.47 -5.69
C LEU A 44 -7.01 3.23 -6.09
N ARG A 45 -7.15 4.41 -6.70
CA ARG A 45 -6.02 5.23 -7.17
C ARG A 45 -5.09 5.65 -6.03
N VAL A 46 -5.66 6.11 -4.92
CA VAL A 46 -4.89 6.54 -3.74
C VAL A 46 -4.24 5.34 -3.07
N GLY A 47 -4.95 4.21 -2.96
CA GLY A 47 -4.39 2.97 -2.42
C GLY A 47 -3.18 2.47 -3.20
N ASP A 48 -3.24 2.46 -4.53
CA ASP A 48 -2.13 2.05 -5.39
C ASP A 48 -0.94 3.02 -5.29
N LEU A 49 -1.21 4.34 -5.27
CA LEU A 49 -0.17 5.35 -5.08
C LEU A 49 0.53 5.17 -3.72
N ALA A 50 -0.25 4.92 -2.66
CA ALA A 50 0.26 4.66 -1.33
C ALA A 50 1.17 3.42 -1.32
N ALA A 51 0.77 2.31 -1.95
CA ALA A 51 1.61 1.12 -2.07
C ALA A 51 2.95 1.42 -2.75
N GLY A 52 2.92 2.17 -3.87
CA GLY A 52 4.12 2.60 -4.59
C GLY A 52 5.05 3.49 -3.75
N LEU A 53 4.48 4.47 -3.05
CA LEU A 53 5.22 5.36 -2.16
C LEU A 53 5.87 4.58 -1.00
N HIS A 54 5.15 3.64 -0.39
CA HIS A 54 5.70 2.80 0.67
C HIS A 54 6.92 2.00 0.18
N ALA A 55 6.80 1.40 -1.00
CA ALA A 55 7.88 0.63 -1.61
C ALA A 55 9.11 1.50 -1.89
N ALA A 56 8.90 2.72 -2.41
CA ALA A 56 9.97 3.68 -2.68
C ALA A 56 10.68 4.11 -1.38
N LEU A 57 9.93 4.47 -0.34
CA LEU A 57 10.48 4.85 0.96
C LEU A 57 11.27 3.71 1.62
N ARG A 58 10.75 2.47 1.58
CA ARG A 58 11.47 1.27 2.03
C ARG A 58 12.78 1.06 1.30
N ARG A 59 12.84 1.36 0.00
CA ARG A 59 14.06 1.22 -0.81
C ARG A 59 15.09 2.30 -0.46
N ILE A 60 14.64 3.53 -0.20
CA ILE A 60 15.52 4.62 0.24
C ILE A 60 16.07 4.35 1.64
N GLY A 61 15.21 3.94 2.58
CA GLY A 61 15.61 3.60 3.95
C GLY A 61 16.61 2.45 4.01
N ARG A 62 16.46 1.45 3.14
CA ARG A 62 17.40 0.33 3.00
C ARG A 62 18.72 0.67 2.30
N ARG A 63 18.80 1.78 1.55
CA ARG A 63 20.04 2.24 0.90
C ARG A 63 20.94 3.07 1.82
N ARG A 64 20.47 3.41 3.02
CA ARG A 64 21.15 4.34 3.92
C ARG A 64 21.98 3.65 5.01
N PHE A 65 22.17 2.33 4.94
CA PHE A 65 23.03 1.53 5.81
C PHE A 65 23.72 0.43 5.02
#